data_AF-A0A1B9BY69-F1
#
_entry.id   AF-A0A1B9BY69-F1
#
_cell.length_a   1.000
_cell.length_b   1.000
_cell.length_c   1.000
_cell.angle_alpha   90.00
_cell.angle_beta   90.00
_cell.angle_gamma   90.00
#
_symmetry.space_group_name_H-M   'P 1'
#
loop_
_entity.id
_entity.type
_entity.pdbx_description
1 polymer ?
#
loop_
_entity_poly.entity_id
_entity_poly.type
_entity_poly.pdbx_seq_one_letter_code
_entity_poly.pdbx_strand_id
1 'polypeptide(L)' 'MKTLSVQEVADYFGVSRETVVQWDKEKRLVPTGRTKQGWRYYLFADVERLEVDLAGKRKS' A
#
# COMPACT_ATOMS: atom_id res chain seq x y z
N MET A 1 -7.37 -4.58 14.21
CA MET A 1 -6.87 -3.70 13.13
C MET A 1 -6.73 -4.54 11.87
N LYS A 2 -7.26 -4.09 10.73
CA LYS A 2 -7.18 -4.82 9.46
C LYS A 2 -5.84 -4.54 8.78
N THR A 3 -5.14 -5.59 8.38
CA THR A 3 -3.88 -5.52 7.62
C THR A 3 -4.06 -6.16 6.26
N LEU A 4 -3.41 -5.60 5.24
CA LEU A 4 -3.41 -6.09 3.88
C LEU A 4 -2.00 -6.55 3.48
N SER A 5 -1.92 -7.63 2.73
CA SER A 5 -0.72 -8.05 2.01
C SER A 5 -0.46 -7.16 0.79
N VAL A 6 0.73 -7.28 0.19
CA VAL A 6 1.07 -6.60 -1.08
C VAL A 6 0.04 -6.90 -2.17
N GLN A 7 -0.45 -8.15 -2.24
CA GLN A 7 -1.44 -8.55 -3.24
C GLN A 7 -2.77 -7.85 -2.99
N GLU A 8 -3.27 -7.87 -1.76
CA GLU A 8 -4.54 -7.21 -1.43
C GLU A 8 -4.51 -5.69 -1.66
N VAL A 9 -3.36 -5.04 -1.43
CA VAL A 9 -3.19 -3.62 -1.76
C VAL A 9 -3.20 -3.41 -3.27
N ALA A 10 -2.54 -4.29 -4.03
CA ALA A 10 -2.52 -4.23 -5.49
C ALA A 10 -3.94 -4.37 -6.07
N ASP A 11 -4.70 -5.35 -5.59
CA ASP A 11 -6.10 -5.56 -5.96
C ASP A 11 -6.99 -4.37 -5.58
N TYR A 12 -6.76 -3.77 -4.39
CA TYR A 12 -7.50 -2.60 -3.92
C TYR A 12 -7.36 -1.40 -4.86
N PHE A 13 -6.14 -1.13 -5.35
CA PHE A 13 -5.87 -0.01 -6.25
C PHE A 13 -6.01 -0.34 -7.74
N GLY A 14 -6.20 -1.61 -8.10
CA GLY A 14 -6.18 -2.07 -9.49
C GLY A 14 -4.82 -1.89 -10.17
N VAL A 15 -3.72 -2.09 -9.42
CA VAL A 15 -2.34 -1.93 -9.91
C VAL A 15 -1.55 -3.23 -9.77
N SER A 16 -0.35 -3.29 -10.33
CA SER A 16 0.55 -4.42 -10.16
C SER A 16 1.17 -4.46 -8.75
N ARG A 17 1.50 -5.66 -8.25
CA ARG A 17 2.27 -5.84 -7.00
C ARG A 17 3.59 -5.05 -7.01
N GLU A 18 4.23 -4.97 -8.17
CA GLU A 18 5.47 -4.20 -8.37
C GLU A 18 5.26 -2.71 -8.09
N THR A 19 4.11 -2.14 -8.47
CA THR A 19 3.74 -0.76 -8.16
C THR A 19 3.63 -0.53 -6.65
N VAL A 20 3.04 -1.48 -5.93
CA VAL A 20 2.96 -1.42 -4.45
C VAL A 20 4.36 -1.48 -3.82
N VAL A 21 5.26 -2.31 -4.36
CA VAL A 21 6.67 -2.38 -3.91
C VAL A 21 7.43 -1.10 -4.28
N GLN A 22 7.12 -0.47 -5.42
CA GLN A 22 7.66 0.84 -5.79
C GLN A 22 7.25 1.89 -4.75
N TRP A 23 5.99 1.92 -4.34
CA TRP A 23 5.51 2.84 -3.30
C TRP A 23 6.20 2.65 -1.94
N ASP A 24 6.57 1.40 -1.58
CA ASP A 24 7.44 1.10 -0.43
C ASP A 24 8.81 1.77 -0.58
N LYS A 25 9.46 1.61 -1.74
CA LYS A 25 10.77 2.24 -2.03
C LYS A 25 10.70 3.76 -2.04
N GLU A 26 9.63 4.33 -2.56
CA GLU A 26 9.38 5.77 -2.62
C GLU A 26 8.87 6.35 -1.28
N LYS A 27 8.71 5.52 -0.24
CA LYS A 27 8.15 5.89 1.06
C LYS A 27 6.74 6.48 0.99
N ARG A 28 6.00 6.18 -0.08
CA ARG A 28 4.60 6.58 -0.26
C ARG A 28 3.64 5.66 0.48
N LEU A 29 4.00 4.38 0.62
CA LEU A 29 3.28 3.39 1.42
C LEU A 29 4.27 2.51 2.16
N VAL A 30 4.48 2.80 3.44
CA VAL A 30 5.45 2.09 4.27
C VAL A 30 4.78 0.84 4.87
N PRO A 31 5.38 -0.35 4.74
CA PRO A 31 4.84 -1.55 5.36
C PRO A 31 4.89 -1.40 6.88
N THR A 32 3.78 -1.70 7.53
CA THR A 32 3.67 -1.73 8.99
C THR A 32 4.63 -2.74 9.60
N GLY A 33 4.91 -3.82 8.87
CA GLY A 33 5.93 -4.79 9.24
C GLY A 33 6.01 -5.93 8.25
N ARG A 34 6.64 -7.02 8.72
CA ARG A 34 6.70 -8.28 7.99
C ARG A 34 6.09 -9.40 8.82
N THR A 35 5.41 -10.34 8.17
CA THR A 35 4.90 -11.55 8.81
C THR A 35 6.06 -12.45 9.23
N LYS A 36 5.80 -13.50 10.02
CA LYS A 36 6.81 -14.50 10.41
C LYS A 36 7.53 -15.15 9.22
N GLN A 37 6.89 -15.16 8.05
CA GLN A 37 7.41 -15.71 6.81
C GLN A 37 8.16 -14.67 5.95
N GLY A 38 8.27 -13.42 6.40
CA GLY A 38 8.97 -12.34 5.70
C GLY A 38 8.13 -11.51 4.72
N TRP A 39 6.82 -11.77 4.62
CA TRP A 39 5.92 -11.02 3.73
C TRP A 39 5.57 -9.65 4.30
N ARG A 40 5.58 -8.60 3.48
CA ARG A 40 5.12 -7.26 3.87
C ARG A 40 3.61 -7.25 4.12
N TYR A 41 3.20 -6.52 5.15
CA TYR A 41 1.81 -6.18 5.37
C TYR A 41 1.68 -4.69 5.70
N TYR A 42 0.52 -4.14 5.37
CA TYR A 42 0.17 -2.73 5.48
C TYR A 42 -1.09 -2.59 6.31
N LEU A 43 -1.18 -1.57 7.17
CA LEU A 43 -2.44 -1.24 7.81
C LEU A 43 -3.41 -0.71 6.76
N PHE A 44 -4.67 -1.14 6.85
CA PHE A 44 -5.72 -0.65 5.97
C PHE A 44 -5.83 0.88 6.03
N ALA A 45 -5.67 1.48 7.20
CA ALA A 45 -5.68 2.93 7.37
C ALA A 45 -4.57 3.67 6.59
N ASP A 46 -3.39 3.06 6.41
CA ASP A 46 -2.31 3.66 5.62
C ASP A 46 -2.60 3.56 4.11
N VAL A 47 -3.25 2.47 3.71
CA VAL A 47 -3.74 2.27 2.34
C VAL A 47 -4.81 3.30 2.01
N GLU A 48 -5.78 3.54 2.90
CA GLU A 48 -6.80 4.58 2.74
C GLU A 48 -6.19 5.99 2.65
N ARG A 49 -5.18 6.30 3.48
CA ARG A 49 -4.46 7.59 3.39
C ARG A 49 -3.79 7.80 2.03
N LEU A 50 -3.18 6.75 1.49
CA LEU A 50 -2.58 6.80 0.16
C LEU A 50 -3.64 7.04 -0.93
N GLU A 51 -4.82 6.43 -0.82
CA GLU A 51 -5.92 6.69 -1.76
C GLU A 51 -6.30 8.17 -1.78
N VAL A 52 -6.43 8.79 -0.61
CA VAL A 52 -6.72 10.23 -0.49
C VAL A 52 -5.61 11.08 -1.10
N ASP A 53 -4.33 10.78 -0.86
CA ASP A 53 -3.18 11.46 -1.51
C ASP A 53 -3.26 11.36 -3.05
N LEU A 54 -3.48 10.15 -3.56
CA LEU A 54 -3.57 9.88 -5.00
C LEU A 54 -4.75 10.59 -5.66
N ALA A 55 -5.91 10.65 -4.98
CA ALA A 55 -7.09 11.36 -5.45
C ALA A 55 -6.87 12.88 -5.46
N GLY A 56 -6.16 13.42 -4.47
CA GLY A 56 -5.79 14.84 -4.40
C GLY A 56 -4.88 15.28 -5.54
N LYS A 57 -3.92 14.44 -5.95
CA LYS A 57 -3.00 14.72 -7.06
C LYS A 57 -3.64 14.72 -8.44
N ARG A 58 -4.80 14.08 -8.61
CA ARG A 58 -5.54 14.05 -9.89
C ARG A 58 -6.25 15.37 -10.23
N LYS A 59 -6.36 16.31 -9.28
CA LYS A 59 -7.07 17.59 -9.46
C LYS A 59 -6.14 18.81 -9.62
N SER A 60 -4.83 18.62 -9.80
CA SER A 60 -3.87 19.72 -9.99
C SER A 60 -3.29 19.76 -11.39
#